data_AF-A0A524J5H7-F1
#
_entry.id   AF-A0A524J5H7-F1
#
_cell.length_a   1.000
_cell.length_b   1.000
_cell.length_c   1.000
_cell.angle_alpha   90.00
_cell.angle_beta   90.00
_cell.angle_gamma   90.00
#
_symmetry.space_group_name_H-M   'P 1'
#
loop_
_entity.id
_entity.type
_entity.pdbx_description
1 polymer ?
#
loop_
_entity_poly.entity_id
_entity_poly.type
_entity_poly.pdbx_seq_one_letter_code
_entity_poly.pdbx_strand_id
1 'polypeptide(L)' 'MDQEALEILKEAIETRLRSESVERSIGRTVRRRGLDFSIYIGMMNDIRDFAGPRKLSLDDAAETLLDEEYQDRE' A
#
# COMPACT_ATOMS: atom_id res chain seq x y z
N MET A 1 -7.30 6.03 3.57
CA MET A 1 -7.13 4.58 3.81
C MET A 1 -7.55 4.26 5.24
N ASP A 2 -8.09 3.07 5.52
CA ASP A 2 -8.40 2.64 6.90
C ASP A 2 -7.19 1.99 7.60
N GLN A 3 -7.33 1.72 8.91
CA GLN A 3 -6.24 1.18 9.72
C GLN A 3 -5.75 -0.20 9.26
N GLU A 4 -6.68 -1.08 8.90
CA GLU A 4 -6.34 -2.44 8.50
C GLU A 4 -5.56 -2.41 7.17
N ALA A 5 -5.99 -1.57 6.24
CA ALA A 5 -5.31 -1.35 4.97
C ALA A 5 -3.89 -0.76 5.16
N LEU A 6 -3.70 0.17 6.11
CA LEU A 6 -2.37 0.72 6.42
C LEU A 6 -1.42 -0.36 6.98
N GLU A 7 -1.90 -1.23 7.86
CA GLU A 7 -1.10 -2.35 8.38
C GLU A 7 -0.72 -3.36 7.27
N ILE A 8 -1.63 -3.62 6.34
CA ILE A 8 -1.35 -4.46 5.16
C ILE A 8 -0.33 -3.78 4.26
N LEU A 9 -0.44 -2.47 4.03
CA LEU A 9 0.49 -1.70 3.22
C LEU A 9 1.89 -1.73 3.82
N LYS A 10 2.00 -1.51 5.13
CA LYS A 10 3.25 -1.63 5.88
C LYS A 10 3.87 -3.02 5.72
N GLU A 11 3.12 -4.08 5.99
CA GLU A 11 3.63 -5.45 5.85
C GLU A 11 4.05 -5.73 4.41
N ALA A 12 3.29 -5.25 3.42
CA ALA A 12 3.64 -5.40 2.01
C ALA A 12 4.94 -4.69 1.64
N ILE A 13 5.21 -3.50 2.17
CA ILE A 13 6.47 -2.78 1.93
C ILE A 13 7.64 -3.47 2.65
N GLU A 14 7.47 -3.82 3.93
CA GLU A 14 8.51 -4.48 4.74
C GLU A 14 8.90 -5.87 4.21
N THR A 15 7.92 -6.61 3.65
CA THR A 15 8.14 -7.96 3.10
C THR A 15 8.30 -7.97 1.57
N ARG A 16 8.46 -6.81 0.94
CA ARG A 16 8.62 -6.67 -0.52
C ARG A 16 9.89 -7.39 -0.99
N LEU A 17 9.80 -8.19 -2.05
CA LEU A 17 10.98 -8.78 -2.67
C LEU A 17 11.73 -7.73 -3.49
N ARG A 18 13.06 -7.82 -3.58
CA ARG A 18 13.94 -6.81 -4.22
C ARG A 18 13.57 -6.40 -5.65
N SER A 19 12.87 -7.24 -6.40
CA SER A 19 12.53 -6.99 -7.81
C SER A 19 11.02 -7.03 -8.06
N GLU A 20 10.25 -6.83 -6.99
CA GLU A 20 8.80 -6.86 -7.03
C GLU A 20 8.23 -5.45 -6.84
N SER A 21 7.19 -5.11 -7.60
CA SER A 21 6.45 -3.86 -7.41
C SER A 21 5.60 -3.90 -6.16
N VAL A 22 5.30 -2.72 -5.60
CA VAL A 22 4.41 -2.62 -4.45
C VAL A 22 3.04 -3.25 -4.71
N GLU A 23 2.49 -3.11 -5.92
CA GLU A 23 1.22 -3.73 -6.33
C GLU A 23 1.24 -5.25 -6.16
N ARG A 24 2.32 -5.92 -6.60
CA ARG A 24 2.46 -7.36 -6.43
C ARG A 24 2.66 -7.76 -4.97
N SER A 25 3.41 -6.97 -4.22
CA SER A 25 3.62 -7.23 -2.80
C SER A 25 2.32 -7.12 -2.00
N ILE A 26 1.50 -6.09 -2.26
CA ILE A 26 0.16 -5.94 -1.65
C ILE A 26 -0.71 -7.14 -2.02
N GLY A 27 -0.78 -7.50 -3.31
CA GLY A 27 -1.55 -8.65 -3.76
C GLY A 27 -1.11 -9.97 -3.10
N ARG A 28 0.20 -10.16 -2.89
CA ARG A 28 0.72 -11.32 -2.15
C ARG A 28 0.32 -11.27 -0.68
N THR A 29 0.42 -10.12 -0.02
CA THR A 29 0.09 -9.97 1.41
C THR A 29 -1.39 -10.16 1.67
N VAL A 30 -2.27 -9.57 0.86
CA VAL A 30 -3.73 -9.78 0.94
C VAL A 30 -4.07 -11.26 0.82
N ARG A 31 -3.51 -11.97 -0.17
CA ARG A 31 -3.70 -13.42 -0.34
C ARG A 31 -3.16 -14.24 0.85
N ARG A 32 -1.99 -13.87 1.38
CA ARG A 32 -1.37 -14.54 2.53
C ARG A 32 -2.23 -14.43 3.79
N ARG A 33 -2.87 -13.27 4.00
CA ARG A 33 -3.80 -13.02 5.11
C ARG A 33 -5.19 -13.64 4.88
N GLY A 34 -5.48 -14.19 3.72
CA GLY A 34 -6.80 -14.74 3.38
C GLY A 34 -7.89 -13.68 3.27
N LEU A 35 -7.50 -12.43 2.96
CA LEU A 35 -8.41 -11.29 2.87
C LEU A 35 -9.11 -11.24 1.51
N ASP A 36 -10.23 -10.53 1.46
CA ASP A 36 -11.02 -10.37 0.25
C ASP A 36 -10.29 -9.51 -0.80
N PHE A 37 -10.49 -9.84 -2.08
CA PHE A 37 -9.86 -9.13 -3.19
C PHE A 37 -10.30 -7.66 -3.29
N SER A 38 -11.48 -7.30 -2.76
CA SER A 38 -11.92 -5.91 -2.68
C SER A 38 -10.96 -5.03 -1.85
N ILE A 39 -10.31 -5.59 -0.82
CA ILE A 39 -9.31 -4.86 -0.02
C ILE A 39 -8.12 -4.43 -0.88
N TYR A 40 -7.62 -5.35 -1.71
CA TYR A 40 -6.56 -5.03 -2.68
C TYR A 40 -6.98 -3.89 -3.62
N ILE A 41 -8.20 -3.94 -4.15
CA ILE A 41 -8.70 -2.90 -5.07
C ILE A 41 -8.80 -1.56 -4.36
N GLY A 42 -9.35 -1.52 -3.13
CA GLY A 42 -9.44 -0.31 -2.32
C GLY A 42 -8.06 0.31 -2.10
N MET A 43 -7.09 -0.49 -1.63
CA MET A 43 -5.72 -0.03 -1.41
C MET A 43 -5.07 0.53 -2.67
N MET A 44 -5.22 -0.16 -3.80
CA MET A 44 -4.64 0.28 -5.07
C MET A 44 -5.30 1.54 -5.63
N ASN A 45 -6.57 1.79 -5.33
CA ASN A 45 -7.24 3.04 -5.69
C ASN A 45 -6.71 4.19 -4.83
N ASP A 46 -6.65 4.02 -3.51
CA ASP A 46 -6.09 5.02 -2.59
C ASP A 46 -4.66 5.43 -2.99
N ILE A 47 -3.80 4.46 -3.32
CA ILE A 47 -2.41 4.73 -3.76
C ILE A 47 -2.39 5.50 -5.09
N ARG A 48 -3.25 5.14 -6.05
CA ARG A 48 -3.31 5.84 -7.35
C ARG A 48 -3.83 7.27 -7.20
N ASP A 49 -4.84 7.46 -6.38
CA ASP A 49 -5.43 8.78 -6.09
C ASP A 49 -4.41 9.67 -5.36
N PHE A 50 -3.57 9.09 -4.51
CA PHE A 50 -2.44 9.79 -3.90
C PHE A 50 -1.32 10.12 -4.90
N ALA A 51 -0.95 9.16 -5.75
CA ALA A 51 0.15 9.25 -6.70
C ALA A 51 -0.10 10.28 -7.81
N GLY A 52 -1.32 10.31 -8.37
CA GLY A 52 -1.66 11.11 -9.55
C GLY A 52 -1.35 12.60 -9.41
N PRO A 53 -1.91 13.29 -8.39
CA PRO A 53 -1.65 14.72 -8.15
C PRO A 53 -0.18 15.01 -7.84
N ARG A 54 0.53 14.07 -7.21
CA ARG A 54 1.93 14.21 -6.77
C ARG A 54 2.94 13.78 -7.85
N LYS A 55 2.47 13.21 -8.97
CA LYS A 55 3.30 12.65 -10.06
C LYS A 55 4.33 11.62 -9.57
N LEU A 56 3.96 10.84 -8.56
CA LEU A 56 4.79 9.79 -7.99
C LEU A 56 4.59 8.47 -8.75
N SER A 57 5.60 7.60 -8.71
CA SER A 57 5.38 6.19 -9.06
C SER A 57 4.47 5.54 -7.99
N LEU A 58 3.84 4.40 -8.30
CA LEU A 58 3.02 3.70 -7.31
C LEU A 58 3.85 3.23 -6.11
N ASP A 59 5.10 2.84 -6.35
CA ASP A 59 6.05 2.46 -5.30
C ASP A 59 6.39 3.65 -4.40
N ASP A 60 6.78 4.79 -4.96
CA ASP A 60 7.10 5.99 -4.18
C ASP A 60 5.85 6.53 -3.45
N ALA A 61 4.68 6.48 -4.11
CA ALA A 61 3.41 6.91 -3.55
C ALA A 61 3.00 6.05 -2.34
N ALA A 62 3.18 4.73 -2.43
CA ALA A 62 2.86 3.82 -1.34
C ALA A 62 3.76 4.04 -0.12
N GLU A 63 5.07 4.26 -0.34
CA GLU A 63 6.02 4.57 0.73
C GLU A 63 5.71 5.93 1.37
N THR A 64 5.49 6.97 0.55
CA THR A 64 5.17 8.32 1.05
C THR A 64 3.82 8.37 1.78
N LEU A 65 2.80 7.69 1.23
CA LEU A 65 1.48 7.59 1.88
C LEU A 65 1.58 6.92 3.24
N LEU A 66 2.39 5.87 3.35
CA LEU A 66 2.61 5.20 4.63
C LEU A 66 3.26 6.15 5.63
N ASP A 67 4.30 6.87 5.22
CA ASP A 67 5.01 7.82 6.09
C ASP A 67 4.10 8.97 6.55
N GLU A 68 3.30 9.57 5.65
CA GLU A 68 2.35 10.65 5.99
C GLU A 68 1.30 10.18 7.03
N GLU A 69 0.72 8.99 6.83
CA GLU A 69 -0.31 8.44 7.71
C GLU A 69 0.22 7.99 9.09
N TYR A 70 1.53 7.72 9.21
CA TYR A 70 2.19 7.49 10.50
C TYR A 70 2.52 8.80 11.22
N GLN A 71 2.88 9.86 10.49
CA GLN A 71 3.20 11.18 11.07
C GLN A 71 1.97 11.90 11.61
N ASP A 72 0.80 11.76 10.98
CA ASP A 72 -0.46 12.34 11.46
C ASP A 72 -0.98 11.70 12.77
N ARG A 73 -0.28 10.68 13.30
CA ARG A 73 -0.67 9.91 14.49
C ARG A 73 0.24 10.11 15.71
N GLU A 74 1.36 10.82 15.54
CA GLU A 74 2.25 11.24 16.64
C GLU A 74 1.86 12.60 17.22
#